data_AF-A0A317DV77-F1
#
_entry.id   AF-A0A317DV77-F1
#
_cell.length_a   1.000
_cell.length_b   1.000
_cell.length_c   1.000
_cell.angle_alpha   90.00
_cell.angle_beta   90.00
_cell.angle_gamma   90.00
#
_symmetry.space_group_name_H-M   'P 1'
#
loop_
_entity.id
_entity.type
_entity.pdbx_description
1 polymer ?
#
loop_
_entity_poly.entity_id
_entity_poly.type
_entity_poly.pdbx_seq_one_letter_code
_entity_poly.pdbx_strand_id
1 'polypeptide(L)'
;MKFSQLLFAAALAAATVSAPLSAFADGKVEGLWRLDVAATVAAAKASGQMPPEALQKMEADLTGMGQGFSLSFTGHRLQAVAGPSTTNCSWTWADDYVIPSKCIDQKGKENDLDPEKQAIRFLGKEIHLIDKPSGLALILRRG
;
A
#
# COMPACT_ATOMS: atom_id res chain seq x y z
N MET A 1 -7.66 -61.66 39.32
CA MET A 1 -7.34 -61.53 37.88
C MET A 1 -7.88 -60.21 37.37
N LYS A 2 -7.06 -59.52 36.56
CA LYS A 2 -7.34 -58.38 35.66
C LYS A 2 -7.51 -56.96 36.25
N PHE A 3 -6.42 -56.21 36.06
CA PHE A 3 -6.33 -54.77 35.85
C PHE A 3 -7.37 -54.24 34.85
N SER A 4 -7.82 -53.00 35.03
CA SER A 4 -7.64 -51.95 34.02
C SER A 4 -8.05 -50.58 34.54
N GLN A 5 -7.08 -49.66 34.47
CA GLN A 5 -7.23 -48.22 34.55
C GLN A 5 -8.16 -47.72 33.43
N LEU A 6 -8.76 -46.54 33.60
CA LEU A 6 -8.75 -45.46 32.60
C LEU A 6 -9.36 -44.19 33.21
N LEU A 7 -8.46 -43.30 33.63
CA LEU A 7 -8.71 -41.88 33.84
C LEU A 7 -9.07 -41.25 32.50
N PHE A 8 -10.24 -40.65 32.36
CA PHE A 8 -10.55 -39.71 31.29
C PHE A 8 -10.50 -38.30 31.84
N ALA A 9 -9.32 -37.68 31.77
CA ALA A 9 -9.17 -36.24 31.87
C ALA A 9 -9.52 -35.64 30.51
N ALA A 10 -10.71 -35.04 30.41
CA ALA A 10 -11.08 -34.24 29.24
C ALA A 10 -10.44 -32.85 29.39
N ALA A 11 -9.26 -32.68 28.80
CA ALA A 11 -8.67 -31.37 28.57
C ALA A 11 -9.48 -30.65 27.49
N LEU A 12 -10.28 -29.66 27.89
CA LEU A 12 -10.99 -28.77 26.98
C LEU A 12 -9.95 -27.84 26.34
N ALA A 13 -9.49 -28.19 25.14
CA ALA A 13 -8.60 -27.38 24.35
C ALA A 13 -9.31 -26.07 23.97
N ALA A 14 -8.83 -24.95 24.53
CA ALA A 14 -9.16 -23.63 24.03
C ALA A 14 -8.59 -23.51 22.61
N ALA A 15 -9.44 -23.70 21.61
CA ALA A 15 -9.13 -23.33 20.23
C ALA A 15 -9.06 -21.81 20.16
N THR A 16 -7.89 -21.24 20.43
CA THR A 16 -7.59 -19.86 20.05
C THR A 16 -7.64 -19.80 18.54
N VAL A 17 -8.73 -19.26 18.00
CA VAL A 17 -8.87 -18.97 16.58
C VAL A 17 -7.83 -17.91 16.25
N SER A 18 -6.67 -18.37 15.77
CA SER A 18 -5.67 -17.52 15.15
C SER A 18 -6.27 -16.97 13.86
N ALA A 19 -7.05 -15.89 13.97
CA ALA A 19 -7.40 -15.10 12.80
C ALA A 19 -6.07 -14.68 12.15
N PRO A 20 -5.83 -15.01 10.87
CA PRO A 20 -4.56 -14.72 10.24
C PRO A 20 -4.37 -13.21 10.24
N LEU A 21 -3.27 -12.74 10.84
CA LEU A 21 -2.88 -11.33 10.91
C LEU A 21 -2.93 -10.64 9.52
N SER A 22 -2.82 -11.42 8.44
CA SER A 22 -3.01 -11.02 7.05
C SER A 22 -4.38 -10.37 6.79
N ALA A 23 -5.48 -10.95 7.27
CA ALA A 23 -6.83 -10.42 6.98
C ALA A 23 -7.08 -9.03 7.60
N PHE A 24 -6.42 -8.72 8.73
CA PHE A 24 -6.49 -7.40 9.35
C PHE A 24 -5.58 -6.38 8.66
N ALA A 25 -4.43 -6.80 8.14
CA ALA A 25 -3.55 -5.93 7.36
C ALA A 25 -4.20 -5.55 6.02
N ASP A 26 -4.87 -6.50 5.38
CA ASP A 26 -5.60 -6.28 4.12
C ASP A 26 -6.69 -5.22 4.27
N GLY A 27 -7.46 -5.28 5.36
CA GLY A 27 -8.51 -4.30 5.66
C GLY A 27 -8.01 -2.86 5.83
N LYS A 28 -6.74 -2.63 6.18
CA LYS A 28 -6.19 -1.28 6.36
C LYS A 28 -6.07 -0.54 5.03
N VAL A 29 -5.57 -1.22 4.01
CA VAL A 29 -5.30 -0.62 2.69
C VAL A 29 -6.39 -0.84 1.66
N GLU A 30 -7.34 -1.74 1.89
CA GLU A 30 -8.46 -2.00 0.99
C GLU A 30 -9.12 -0.70 0.47
N GLY A 31 -9.63 -0.68 -0.76
CA GLY A 31 -10.36 0.46 -1.30
C GLY A 31 -9.51 1.45 -2.12
N LEU A 32 -10.14 2.58 -2.48
CA LEU A 32 -9.59 3.57 -3.39
C LEU A 32 -8.80 4.66 -2.65
N TRP A 33 -7.65 5.01 -3.20
CA TRP A 33 -6.75 6.03 -2.71
C TRP A 33 -6.44 7.01 -3.83
N ARG A 34 -6.56 8.31 -3.56
CA ARG A 34 -6.35 9.38 -4.54
C ARG A 34 -5.26 10.32 -4.07
N LEU A 35 -4.55 10.91 -5.03
CA LEU A 35 -3.50 11.90 -4.73
C LEU A 35 -4.07 13.07 -3.93
N ASP A 36 -3.48 13.34 -2.78
CA ASP A 36 -3.67 14.59 -2.06
C ASP A 36 -2.52 15.53 -2.42
N VAL A 37 -2.78 16.39 -3.41
CA VAL A 37 -1.79 17.34 -3.94
C VAL A 37 -1.31 18.29 -2.84
N ALA A 38 -2.24 18.81 -2.02
CA ALA A 38 -1.92 19.76 -0.97
C ALA A 38 -1.03 19.12 0.10
N ALA A 39 -1.35 17.89 0.54
CA ALA A 39 -0.52 17.17 1.50
C ALA A 39 0.86 16.84 0.92
N THR A 40 0.91 16.41 -0.34
CA THR A 40 2.17 16.10 -1.05
C THR A 40 3.09 17.33 -1.13
N VAL A 41 2.56 18.48 -1.55
CA VAL A 41 3.32 19.73 -1.65
C VAL A 41 3.76 20.22 -0.28
N ALA A 42 2.89 20.11 0.74
CA ALA A 42 3.25 20.46 2.11
C ALA A 42 4.40 19.58 2.64
N ALA A 43 4.38 18.27 2.38
CA ALA A 43 5.45 17.35 2.78
C ALA A 43 6.78 17.65 2.07
N ALA A 44 6.75 17.89 0.76
CA ALA A 44 7.94 18.28 0.00
C ALA A 44 8.49 19.65 0.44
N LYS A 45 7.63 20.60 0.79
CA LYS A 45 8.06 21.88 1.36
C LYS A 45 8.71 21.70 2.73
N ALA A 46 8.15 20.84 3.57
CA ALA A 46 8.68 20.55 4.90
C ALA A 46 10.01 19.79 4.87
N SER A 47 10.29 18.99 3.83
CA SER A 47 11.57 18.31 3.68
C SER A 47 12.73 19.28 3.38
N GLY A 48 12.43 20.48 2.87
CA GLY A 48 13.45 21.48 2.51
C GLY A 48 14.34 21.07 1.33
N GLN A 49 13.99 19.98 0.63
CA GLN A 49 14.79 19.42 -0.46
C GLN A 49 14.58 20.13 -1.81
N MET A 50 13.58 21.02 -1.91
CA MET A 50 13.19 21.66 -3.16
C MET A 50 13.17 23.19 -3.01
N PRO A 51 13.74 23.94 -3.97
CA PRO A 51 13.58 25.39 -4.01
C PRO A 51 12.12 25.78 -4.31
N PRO A 52 11.69 27.01 -3.94
CA PRO A 52 10.31 27.46 -4.13
C PRO A 52 9.77 27.31 -5.56
N GLU A 53 10.61 27.57 -6.57
CA GLU A 53 10.23 27.42 -7.98
C GLU A 53 9.94 25.97 -8.36
N ALA A 54 10.73 25.02 -7.84
CA ALA A 54 10.51 23.60 -8.08
C ALA A 54 9.24 23.09 -7.37
N LEU A 55 8.92 23.63 -6.18
CA LEU A 55 7.68 23.33 -5.47
C LEU A 55 6.46 23.81 -6.25
N GLN A 56 6.48 25.03 -6.82
CA GLN A 56 5.40 25.55 -7.65
C GLN A 56 5.19 24.71 -8.90
N LYS A 57 6.29 24.34 -9.57
CA LYS A 57 6.23 23.44 -10.73
C LYS A 57 5.64 22.09 -10.36
N MET A 58 6.09 21.50 -9.25
CA MET A 58 5.56 20.25 -8.75
C MET A 58 4.07 20.34 -8.42
N GLU A 59 3.62 21.41 -7.74
CA GLU A 59 2.20 21.62 -7.46
C GLU A 59 1.35 21.67 -8.73
N ALA A 60 1.82 22.37 -9.76
CA ALA A 60 1.14 22.42 -11.06
C ALA A 60 1.09 21.05 -11.75
N ASP A 61 2.23 20.34 -11.79
CA ASP A 61 2.33 19.01 -12.41
C ASP A 61 1.44 17.98 -11.66
N LEU A 62 1.44 18.02 -10.32
CA LEU A 62 0.60 17.16 -9.47
C LEU A 62 -0.88 17.50 -9.57
N THR A 63 -1.25 18.77 -9.75
CA THR A 63 -2.65 19.17 -9.95
C THR A 63 -3.22 18.56 -11.23
N GLY A 64 -2.44 18.57 -12.32
CA GLY A 64 -2.82 17.91 -13.57
C GLY A 64 -2.93 16.39 -13.41
N MET A 65 -2.00 15.78 -12.67
CA MET A 65 -1.97 14.34 -12.43
C MET A 65 -3.06 13.86 -11.46
N GLY A 66 -3.41 14.65 -10.44
CA GLY A 66 -4.28 14.26 -9.33
C GLY A 66 -5.72 13.92 -9.75
N GLN A 67 -6.18 14.43 -10.90
CA GLN A 67 -7.48 14.06 -11.46
C GLN A 67 -7.52 12.63 -12.02
N GLY A 68 -6.37 12.07 -12.38
CA GLY A 68 -6.24 10.76 -13.02
C GLY A 68 -5.36 9.77 -12.29
N PHE A 69 -4.79 10.12 -11.14
CA PHE A 69 -3.93 9.23 -10.36
C PHE A 69 -4.66 8.61 -9.18
N SER A 70 -4.66 7.28 -9.12
CA SER A 70 -5.22 6.55 -7.98
C SER A 70 -4.59 5.18 -7.80
N LEU A 71 -4.66 4.68 -6.56
CA LEU A 71 -4.36 3.30 -6.20
C LEU A 71 -5.63 2.66 -5.65
N SER A 72 -5.99 1.47 -6.14
CA SER A 72 -7.11 0.70 -5.60
C SER A 72 -6.62 -0.65 -5.12
N PHE A 73 -6.96 -1.00 -3.90
CA PHE A 73 -6.67 -2.29 -3.28
C PHE A 73 -7.96 -3.10 -3.17
N THR A 74 -7.94 -4.33 -3.67
CA THR A 74 -9.08 -5.25 -3.54
C THR A 74 -8.57 -6.66 -3.27
N GLY A 75 -8.64 -7.09 -2.01
CA GLY A 75 -7.87 -8.24 -1.54
C GLY A 75 -6.39 -8.08 -1.89
N HIS A 76 -5.71 -9.13 -2.32
CA HIS A 76 -4.29 -9.06 -2.72
C HIS A 76 -4.04 -8.49 -4.13
N ARG A 77 -4.98 -7.71 -4.67
CA ARG A 77 -4.83 -7.02 -5.95
C ARG A 77 -4.67 -5.52 -5.75
N LEU A 78 -3.67 -4.95 -6.40
CA LEU A 78 -3.39 -3.52 -6.50
C LEU A 78 -3.64 -3.08 -7.94
N GLN A 79 -4.41 -2.03 -8.14
CA GLN A 79 -4.51 -1.34 -9.41
C GLN A 79 -3.98 0.08 -9.25
N ALA A 80 -2.96 0.43 -10.02
CA ALA A 80 -2.43 1.79 -10.12
C ALA A 80 -2.90 2.41 -11.44
N VAL A 81 -3.61 3.53 -11.36
CA VAL A 81 -4.05 4.31 -12.51
C VAL A 81 -3.27 5.62 -12.52
N ALA A 82 -2.70 5.97 -13.68
CA ALA A 82 -2.00 7.23 -13.91
C ALA A 82 -2.44 7.79 -15.28
N GLY A 83 -3.53 8.56 -15.29
CA GLY A 83 -4.14 9.06 -16.51
C GLY A 83 -4.66 7.92 -17.40
N PRO A 84 -4.25 7.80 -18.67
CA PRO A 84 -4.69 6.72 -19.55
C PRO A 84 -3.95 5.39 -19.33
N SER A 85 -3.04 5.32 -18.36
CA SER A 85 -2.22 4.15 -18.07
C SER A 85 -2.72 3.44 -16.82
N THR A 86 -2.96 2.13 -16.94
CA THR A 86 -3.29 1.26 -15.80
C THR A 86 -2.26 0.15 -15.64
N THR A 87 -1.83 -0.08 -14.40
CA THR A 87 -1.00 -1.22 -13.99
C THR A 87 -1.73 -2.02 -12.93
N ASN A 88 -1.78 -3.34 -13.07
CA ASN A 88 -2.36 -4.24 -12.08
C ASN A 88 -1.25 -5.10 -11.49
N CYS A 89 -1.19 -5.21 -10.17
CA CYS A 89 -0.22 -6.02 -9.46
C CYS A 89 -0.94 -6.95 -8.48
N SER A 90 -0.28 -8.05 -8.13
CA SER A 90 -0.49 -8.69 -6.83
C SER A 90 0.27 -7.90 -5.78
N TRP A 91 -0.05 -8.05 -4.50
CA TRP A 91 0.74 -7.42 -3.43
C TRP A 91 0.73 -8.23 -2.14
N THR A 92 1.73 -8.01 -1.30
CA THR A 92 1.84 -8.53 0.07
C THR A 92 2.12 -7.42 1.08
N TRP A 93 1.85 -7.68 2.36
CA TRP A 93 2.10 -6.75 3.45
C TRP A 93 3.35 -7.11 4.23
N ALA A 94 4.22 -6.13 4.53
CA ALA A 94 5.32 -6.28 5.47
C ALA A 94 5.66 -4.94 6.13
N ASP A 95 5.66 -4.87 7.47
CA ASP A 95 6.14 -3.70 8.25
C ASP A 95 5.58 -2.34 7.81
N ASP A 96 4.26 -2.28 7.57
CA ASP A 96 3.52 -1.11 7.03
C ASP A 96 3.79 -0.79 5.56
N TYR A 97 4.53 -1.64 4.85
CA TYR A 97 4.72 -1.56 3.42
C TYR A 97 3.81 -2.53 2.68
N VAL A 98 3.26 -2.02 1.58
CA VAL A 98 2.70 -2.82 0.50
C VAL A 98 3.86 -3.12 -0.45
N ILE A 99 4.06 -4.41 -0.74
CA ILE A 99 5.08 -4.90 -1.67
C ILE A 99 4.37 -5.41 -2.93
N PRO A 100 4.33 -4.64 -4.03
CA PRO A 100 3.78 -5.09 -5.29
C PRO A 100 4.60 -6.23 -5.91
N SER A 101 3.93 -7.09 -6.66
CA SER A 101 4.55 -8.16 -7.45
C SER A 101 3.68 -8.50 -8.66
N LYS A 102 4.27 -9.15 -9.67
CA LYS A 102 3.54 -9.59 -10.88
C LYS A 102 2.74 -8.45 -11.52
N CYS A 103 3.39 -7.31 -11.68
CA CYS A 103 2.75 -6.12 -12.20
C CYS A 103 2.65 -6.18 -13.72
N ILE A 104 1.45 -5.95 -14.24
CA ILE A 104 1.15 -5.94 -15.68
C ILE A 104 0.51 -4.63 -16.09
N ASP A 105 0.97 -4.05 -17.19
CA ASP A 105 0.32 -2.90 -17.80
C ASP A 105 -0.99 -3.28 -18.50
N GLN A 106 -1.71 -2.27 -18.99
CA GLN A 106 -2.96 -2.45 -19.75
C GLN A 106 -2.83 -3.20 -21.08
N LYS A 107 -1.60 -3.43 -21.57
CA LYS A 107 -1.30 -4.24 -22.75
C LYS A 107 -0.89 -5.67 -22.38
N GLY A 108 -0.91 -6.01 -21.08
CA GLY A 108 -0.49 -7.30 -20.55
C GLY A 108 1.03 -7.48 -20.52
N LYS A 109 1.81 -6.41 -20.68
CA LYS A 109 3.27 -6.46 -20.55
C LYS A 109 3.64 -6.32 -19.08
N GLU A 110 4.69 -7.04 -18.69
CA GLU A 110 5.31 -6.86 -17.39
C GLU A 110 5.72 -5.39 -17.21
N ASN A 111 5.26 -4.80 -16.11
CA ASN A 111 5.55 -3.43 -15.74
C ASN A 111 5.87 -3.41 -14.26
N ASP A 112 7.13 -3.67 -13.92
CA ASP A 112 7.53 -3.63 -12.53
C ASP A 112 7.38 -2.22 -11.96
N LEU A 113 6.49 -2.09 -10.98
CA LEU A 113 6.63 -1.07 -9.95
C LEU A 113 7.92 -1.42 -9.21
N ASP A 114 9.04 -0.83 -9.66
CA ASP A 114 10.37 -1.14 -9.18
C ASP A 114 10.45 -0.97 -7.66
N PRO A 115 10.45 -2.06 -6.88
CA PRO A 115 10.41 -1.98 -5.43
C PRO A 115 11.75 -1.50 -4.87
N GLU A 116 12.83 -1.44 -5.66
CA GLU A 116 14.11 -0.87 -5.26
C GLU A 116 14.12 0.65 -5.38
N LYS A 117 13.31 1.21 -6.29
CA LYS A 117 13.15 2.66 -6.48
C LYS A 117 11.95 3.26 -5.77
N GLN A 118 10.87 2.49 -5.62
CA GLN A 118 9.62 2.97 -5.07
C GLN A 118 9.18 2.12 -3.88
N ALA A 119 8.53 2.75 -2.90
CA ALA A 119 7.89 2.04 -1.79
C ALA A 119 6.48 2.57 -1.58
N ILE A 120 5.53 1.68 -1.35
CA ILE A 120 4.17 2.03 -0.95
C ILE A 120 4.09 1.77 0.55
N ARG A 121 4.01 2.84 1.35
CA ARG A 121 3.93 2.75 2.81
C ARG A 121 2.60 3.25 3.31
N PHE A 122 1.97 2.52 4.21
CA PHE A 122 0.80 2.98 4.93
C PHE A 122 1.21 3.71 6.20
N LEU A 123 0.76 4.95 6.35
CA LEU A 123 1.02 5.77 7.53
C LEU A 123 -0.31 6.23 8.14
N GLY A 124 -0.88 5.36 8.96
CA GLY A 124 -2.09 5.65 9.74
C GLY A 124 -3.37 5.75 8.90
N LYS A 125 -3.55 6.88 8.19
CA LYS A 125 -4.73 7.16 7.34
C LYS A 125 -4.37 7.53 5.91
N GLU A 126 -3.10 7.41 5.55
CA GLU A 126 -2.56 7.83 4.27
C GLU A 126 -1.68 6.73 3.68
N ILE A 127 -1.62 6.67 2.36
CA ILE A 127 -0.62 5.90 1.63
C ILE A 127 0.43 6.87 1.11
N HIS A 128 1.69 6.57 1.36
CA HIS A 128 2.84 7.32 0.88
C HIS A 128 3.52 6.48 -0.20
N LEU A 129 3.47 6.96 -1.44
CA LEU A 129 4.27 6.41 -2.53
C LEU A 129 5.60 7.15 -2.54
N ILE A 130 6.61 6.53 -1.94
CA ILE A 130 7.92 7.11 -1.68
C ILE A 130 8.82 6.81 -2.87
N ASP A 131 9.40 7.85 -3.45
CA ASP A 131 10.55 7.75 -4.35
C ASP A 131 11.82 7.66 -3.49
N LYS A 132 12.41 6.46 -3.40
CA LYS A 132 13.56 6.19 -2.52
C LYS A 132 14.80 7.07 -2.84
N PRO A 133 15.15 7.33 -4.12
CA PRO A 133 16.28 8.20 -4.45
C PRO A 133 16.15 9.64 -3.93
N SER A 134 14.97 10.25 -4.07
CA SER A 134 14.76 11.64 -3.59
C SER A 134 14.31 11.71 -2.14
N GLY A 135 13.71 10.65 -1.61
CA GLY A 135 13.03 10.64 -0.31
C GLY A 135 11.69 11.40 -0.30
N LEU A 136 11.25 11.92 -1.46
CA LEU A 136 9.95 12.54 -1.61
C LEU A 136 8.86 11.48 -1.71
N ALA A 137 7.65 11.83 -1.27
CA ALA A 137 6.51 10.92 -1.33
C ALA A 137 5.30 11.62 -1.93
N LEU A 138 4.60 10.91 -2.82
CA LEU A 138 3.21 11.25 -3.13
C LEU A 138 2.32 10.76 -2.00
N ILE A 139 1.51 11.64 -1.44
CA ILE A 139 0.58 11.31 -0.37
C ILE A 139 -0.79 11.05 -0.99
N LEU A 140 -1.35 9.90 -0.68
CA LEU A 140 -2.68 9.50 -1.10
C LEU A 140 -3.59 9.35 0.11
N ARG A 141 -4.83 9.78 -0.06
CA ARG A 141 -5.90 9.63 0.93
C ARG A 141 -7.02 8.76 0.41
N ARG A 142 -7.73 8.13 1.36
CA ARG A 142 -8.93 7.36 1.07
C ARG A 142 -9.91 8.24 0.28
N GLY A 143 -10.28 7.78 -0.91
CA GLY A 143 -11.25 8.43 -1.79
C GLY A 143 -12.69 8.07 -1.47
#